data_AF-A0AAN1BL63-F1
#
_entry.id   AF-A0AAN1BL63-F1
#
_cell.length_a   1.000
_cell.length_b   1.000
_cell.length_c   1.000
_cell.angle_alpha   90.00
_cell.angle_beta   90.00
_cell.angle_gamma   90.00
#
_symmetry.space_group_name_H-M   'P 1'
#
loop_
_entity.id
_entity.type
_entity.pdbx_description
1 polymer ?
#
loop_
_entity_poly.entity_id
_entity_poly.type
_entity_poly.pdbx_seq_one_letter_code
_entity_poly.pdbx_strand_id
1 'polypeptide(L)' 'MVPLKGKNYVFAQPTLIAEIEFRGWTDDGNLRHASYKGLREIQDNAAVYELA' A
#
# COMPACT_ATOMS: atom_id res chain seq x y z
N MET A 1 5.03 18.89 -3.03
CA MET A 1 3.87 18.23 -2.37
C MET A 1 2.61 18.92 -2.86
N VAL A 2 1.73 18.20 -3.57
CA VAL A 2 0.44 18.74 -4.02
C VAL A 2 -0.57 18.56 -2.88
N PRO A 3 -1.23 19.62 -2.40
CA PRO A 3 -2.24 19.49 -1.37
C PRO A 3 -3.49 18.83 -1.95
N LEU A 4 -3.78 17.59 -1.53
CA LEU A 4 -5.05 16.94 -1.82
C LEU A 4 -6.13 17.61 -0.98
N LYS A 5 -7.08 18.27 -1.65
CA LYS A 5 -8.16 19.02 -1.00
C LYS A 5 -9.06 18.04 -0.21
N GLY A 6 -9.10 18.18 1.12
CA GLY A 6 -10.13 17.56 1.97
C GLY A 6 -9.71 16.36 2.82
N LYS A 7 -8.44 15.91 2.79
CA LYS A 7 -7.97 14.83 3.69
C LYS A 7 -6.56 15.12 4.19
N ASN A 8 -6.32 14.95 5.50
CA ASN A 8 -5.03 15.12 6.17
C ASN A 8 -4.04 14.01 5.76
N TYR A 9 -3.66 13.96 4.48
CA TYR A 9 -2.65 13.05 3.98
C TYR A 9 -1.28 13.70 4.08
N VAL A 10 -0.32 12.94 4.60
CA VAL A 10 1.10 13.25 4.55
C VAL A 10 1.74 12.29 3.56
N PHE A 11 2.36 12.82 2.51
CA PHE A 11 3.08 12.01 1.55
C PHE A 11 4.42 11.56 2.14
N ALA A 12 4.76 10.30 1.94
CA ALA A 12 6.05 9.72 2.30
C ALA A 12 6.76 9.19 1.04
N GLN A 13 8.07 8.97 1.14
CA GLN A 13 8.81 8.27 0.10
C GLN A 13 8.33 6.80 0.02
N PRO A 14 8.29 6.17 -1.16
CA PRO A 14 7.82 4.79 -1.36
C PRO A 14 8.85 3.75 -0.89
N THR A 15 9.35 3.90 0.34
CA THR A 15 10.37 3.05 0.96
C THR A 15 9.82 2.21 2.11
N LEU A 16 8.54 2.41 2.46
CA LEU A 16 7.86 1.73 3.56
C LEU A 16 7.03 0.58 3.01
N ILE A 17 7.33 -0.65 3.43
CA ILE A 17 6.62 -1.86 3.01
C ILE A 17 5.78 -2.35 4.18
N ALA A 18 4.45 -2.31 4.04
CA ALA A 18 3.51 -2.81 5.03
C ALA A 18 3.02 -4.21 4.67
N GLU A 19 2.79 -5.04 5.68
CA GLU A 19 2.07 -6.30 5.54
C GLU A 19 0.56 -6.05 5.66
N ILE A 20 -0.18 -6.55 4.68
CA ILE A 20 -1.63 -6.38 4.55
C ILE A 20 -2.27 -7.76 4.36
N GLU A 21 -3.19 -8.13 5.25
CA GLU A 21 -4.08 -9.27 5.05
C GLU A 21 -5.33 -8.80 4.29
N PHE A 22 -5.77 -9.57 3.30
CA PHE A 22 -6.93 -9.22 2.48
C PHE A 22 -7.65 -10.48 1.99
N ARG A 23 -8.91 -10.32 1.55
CA ARG A 23 -9.76 -11.46 1.15
C ARG A 23 -9.83 -11.71 -0.36
N GLY A 24 -9.30 -10.79 -1.16
CA GLY A 24 -9.24 -10.92 -2.61
C GLY A 24 -9.03 -9.58 -3.30
N TRP A 25 -8.88 -9.62 -4.61
CA TRP A 25 -8.75 -8.44 -5.46
C TRP A 25 -10.12 -8.03 -6.02
N THR A 26 -10.30 -6.73 -6.29
CA THR A 26 -11.36 -6.23 -7.17
C THR A 26 -10.91 -6.34 -8.63
N ASP A 27 -11.85 -6.25 -9.56
CA ASP A 27 -11.54 -6.19 -10.99
C ASP A 27 -10.65 -4.97 -11.35
N ASP A 28 -10.79 -3.86 -10.60
CA ASP A 28 -9.95 -2.67 -10.76
C ASP A 28 -8.58 -2.73 -10.01
N GLY A 29 -8.17 -3.91 -9.51
CA GLY A 29 -6.87 -4.08 -8.85
C GLY A 29 -6.76 -3.53 -7.42
N ASN A 30 -7.87 -3.31 -6.71
CA ASN A 30 -7.87 -2.92 -5.31
C ASN A 30 -8.04 -4.12 -4.36
N LEU A 31 -7.54 -3.99 -3.13
CA LEU A 31 -7.66 -5.02 -2.09
C LEU A 31 -9.05 -4.99 -1.43
N ARG A 32 -9.75 -6.13 -1.39
CA ARG A 32 -11.01 -6.29 -0.67
C ARG A 32 -10.77 -6.66 0.79
N HIS A 33 -11.40 -5.90 1.69
CA HIS A 33 -11.37 -6.12 3.15
C HIS A 33 -9.93 -6.14 3.70
N ALA A 34 -9.11 -5.18 3.27
CA ALA A 34 -7.71 -5.07 3.65
C ALA A 34 -7.56 -4.70 5.14
N SER A 35 -6.65 -5.38 5.84
CA SER A 35 -6.32 -5.16 7.25
C SER A 35 -4.80 -5.03 7.39
N TYR A 36 -4.36 -3.94 8.03
CA TYR A 36 -2.95 -3.72 8.33
C TYR A 36 -2.46 -4.68 9.41
N LYS A 37 -1.31 -5.32 9.18
CA LYS A 37 -0.68 -6.24 10.14
C LYS A 37 0.58 -5.68 10.76
N GLY A 38 1.34 -4.90 10.01
CA GLY A 38 2.57 -4.31 10.51
C GLY A 38 3.41 -3.70 9.40
N LEU A 39 4.44 -2.97 9.80
CA LEU A 39 5.49 -2.52 8.90
C LEU A 39 6.58 -3.59 8.89
N ARG A 40 7.03 -3.98 7.69
CA ARG A 40 8.18 -4.87 7.57
C ARG A 40 9.45 -4.08 7.84
N GLU A 41 10.46 -4.76 8.36
CA GLU A 41 11.81 -4.20 8.43
C GLU A 41 12.27 -3.80 7.02
N ILE A 42 13.20 -2.86 6.93
CA ILE A 42 13.74 -2.37 5.66
C ILE A 42 14.16 -3.57 4.82
N GLN A 43 13.46 -3.81 3.73
CA GLN A 43 13.85 -4.82 2.77
C GLN A 43 14.60 -4.10 1.66
N ASP A 44 15.78 -4.61 1.32
CA ASP A 44 16.55 -4.14 0.15
C ASP A 44 15.83 -4.44 -1.18
N ASN A 45 14.69 -5.15 -1.14
CA ASN A 45 13.94 -5.57 -2.31
C ASN A 45 12.44 -5.23 -2.19
N ALA A 46 12.01 -4.19 -2.90
CA ALA A 46 10.62 -3.80 -3.08
C ALA A 46 10.13 -4.29 -4.45
N ALA A 47 10.01 -5.60 -4.63
CA ALA A 47 9.51 -6.18 -5.86
C ALA A 47 8.05 -5.72 -6.09
N VAL A 48 7.83 -4.94 -7.14
CA VAL A 48 6.48 -4.58 -7.59
C VAL A 48 5.97 -5.73 -8.45
N TYR A 49 4.87 -6.33 -8.03
CA TYR A 49 4.21 -7.38 -8.80
C TYR A 49 3.02 -6.79 -9.54
N GLU A 50 2.99 -6.97 -10.86
CA GLU A 50 1.86 -6.59 -11.70
C GLU A 50 0.90 -7.77 -11.80
N LEU A 51 -0.36 -7.54 -11.45
CA LEU A 51 -1.42 -8.52 -11.67
C LEU A 51 -1.87 -8.40 -13.12
N ALA A 52 -1.72 -9.49 -13.88
CA ALA A 52 -2.11 -9.61 -15.28
C ALA A 52 -3.63 -9.66 -15.48
#